data_AF-A0A832K700-F1
#
_entry.id   AF-A0A832K700-F1
#
_cell.length_a   1.000
_cell.length_b   1.000
_cell.length_c   1.000
_cell.angle_alpha   90.00
_cell.angle_beta   90.00
_cell.angle_gamma   90.00
#
_symmetry.space_group_name_H-M   'P 1'
#
loop_
_entity.id
_entity.type
_entity.pdbx_description
1 polymer ?
#
loop_
_entity_poly.entity_id
_entity_poly.type
_entity_poly.pdbx_seq_one_letter_code
_entity_poly.pdbx_strand_id
1 'polypeptide(L)'
;WEPGIDDDALIRAARQHQAVILTTDSMLMERHLLRDRIIPAFWLSPALGVGEQLEQVFHEFGLVRGQPRCMACGGELRPVEKEALRERIPPRTYRWLDEYFVCGRCDKLFWHGTHWARIQLALRRITGG
;
A
#
# COMPACT_ATOMS: atom_id res chain seq x y z
N TRP A 1 6.28 1.81 9.04
CA TRP A 1 6.76 1.32 7.74
C TRP A 1 8.25 1.23 7.84
N GLU A 2 8.76 0.01 7.75
CA GLU A 2 10.17 -0.30 7.90
C GLU A 2 10.52 -1.30 6.80
N PRO A 3 11.20 -0.85 5.73
CA PRO A 3 11.58 -1.74 4.64
C PRO A 3 12.65 -2.71 5.13
N GLY A 4 12.49 -4.00 4.83
CA GLY A 4 13.43 -5.02 5.26
C GLY A 4 13.39 -5.30 6.77
N ILE A 5 12.27 -5.02 7.43
CA ILE A 5 12.02 -5.46 8.82
C ILE A 5 12.30 -6.96 8.95
N ASP A 6 13.02 -7.36 9.99
CA ASP A 6 13.26 -8.78 10.25
C ASP A 6 11.98 -9.47 10.73
N ASP A 7 11.89 -10.78 10.50
CA ASP A 7 10.71 -11.57 10.86
C ASP A 7 10.33 -11.46 12.34
N ASP A 8 11.31 -11.43 13.25
CA ASP A 8 11.03 -11.39 14.68
C ASP A 8 10.46 -10.02 15.09
N ALA A 9 10.99 -8.94 14.52
CA ALA A 9 10.46 -7.59 14.69
C ALA A 9 9.06 -7.46 14.07
N LEU A 10 8.83 -8.03 12.88
CA LEU A 10 7.52 -8.03 12.23
C LEU A 10 6.47 -8.76 13.09
N ILE A 11 6.82 -9.93 13.61
CA ILE A 11 5.97 -10.74 14.50
C ILE A 11 5.67 -9.97 15.80
N ARG A 12 6.69 -9.35 16.42
CA ARG A 12 6.48 -8.52 17.62
C ARG A 12 5.54 -7.35 17.34
N ALA A 13 5.76 -6.64 16.24
CA ALA A 13 4.92 -5.52 15.83
C ALA A 13 3.47 -5.97 15.57
N ALA A 14 3.26 -7.08 14.86
CA ALA A 14 1.93 -7.64 14.63
C ALA A 14 1.20 -7.95 15.94
N ARG A 15 1.90 -8.54 16.91
CA ARG A 15 1.34 -8.81 18.24
C ARG A 15 1.00 -7.52 19.00
N GLN A 16 1.89 -6.54 19.00
CA GLN A 16 1.68 -5.25 19.69
C GLN A 16 0.51 -4.46 19.10
N HIS A 17 0.36 -4.50 17.78
CA HIS A 17 -0.70 -3.79 17.07
C HIS A 17 -1.98 -4.60 16.90
N GLN A 18 -2.05 -5.83 17.44
CA GLN A 18 -3.16 -6.76 17.23
C GLN A 18 -3.51 -6.91 15.73
N ALA A 19 -2.48 -6.96 14.90
CA ALA A 19 -2.58 -6.95 13.44
C ALA A 19 -2.42 -8.36 12.85
N VAL A 20 -2.96 -8.54 11.64
CA VAL A 20 -2.75 -9.74 10.83
C VAL A 20 -1.49 -9.58 9.99
N ILE A 21 -0.62 -10.59 9.98
CA ILE A 21 0.54 -10.63 9.09
C ILE A 21 0.08 -11.04 7.70
N LEU A 22 0.30 -10.18 6.70
CA LEU A 22 0.12 -10.52 5.30
C LEU A 22 1.47 -10.88 4.69
N THR A 23 1.61 -12.08 4.12
CA THR A 23 2.91 -12.54 3.58
C THR A 23 2.75 -13.46 2.38
N THR A 24 3.70 -13.39 1.43
CA THR A 24 3.90 -14.42 0.39
C THR A 24 5.00 -15.41 0.75
N ASP A 25 5.73 -15.17 1.84
CA ASP A 25 6.83 -16.00 2.31
C ASP A 25 6.27 -17.24 3.03
N SER A 26 6.42 -18.41 2.40
CA SER A 26 6.02 -19.67 2.99
C SER A 26 6.86 -20.08 4.19
N MET A 27 8.15 -19.71 4.25
CA MET A 27 9.02 -20.03 5.39
C MET A 27 8.61 -19.25 6.64
N LEU A 28 8.13 -18.01 6.47
CA LEU A 28 7.58 -17.25 7.59
C LEU A 28 6.35 -17.95 8.18
N MET A 29 5.47 -18.51 7.34
CA MET A 29 4.28 -19.26 7.78
C MET A 29 4.62 -20.52 8.58
N GLU A 30 5.79 -21.10 8.36
CA GLU A 30 6.26 -22.30 9.06
C GLU A 30 6.72 -22.01 10.51
N ARG A 31 6.88 -20.73 10.90
CA ARG A 31 7.22 -20.36 12.28
C ARG A 31 6.07 -20.70 13.23
N HIS A 32 6.40 -21.30 14.37
CA HIS A 32 5.43 -21.75 15.39
C HIS A 32 4.34 -20.72 15.72
N LEU A 33 4.70 -19.44 15.84
CA LEU A 33 3.75 -18.38 16.17
C LEU A 33 2.65 -18.18 15.10
N LEU A 34 2.94 -18.44 13.82
CA LEU A 34 1.97 -18.32 12.73
C LEU A 34 1.32 -19.66 12.41
N ARG A 35 2.11 -20.74 12.37
CA ARG A 35 1.63 -22.11 12.13
C ARG A 35 0.56 -22.52 13.14
N ASP A 36 0.79 -22.25 14.42
CA ASP A 36 -0.11 -22.62 15.51
C ASP A 36 -1.15 -21.52 15.78
N ARG A 37 -1.23 -20.52 14.89
CA ARG A 37 -2.21 -19.43 14.89
C ARG A 37 -2.22 -18.59 16.18
N ILE A 38 -1.08 -18.50 16.85
CA ILE A 38 -0.90 -17.61 18.01
C ILE A 38 -0.97 -16.15 17.57
N ILE A 39 -0.42 -15.84 16.40
CA ILE A 39 -0.56 -14.55 15.71
C ILE A 39 -1.31 -14.81 14.40
N PRO A 40 -2.36 -14.03 14.10
CA PRO A 40 -3.10 -14.20 12.85
C PRO A 40 -2.21 -13.85 11.66
N ALA A 41 -2.25 -14.70 10.65
CA ALA A 41 -1.52 -14.52 9.41
C ALA A 41 -2.38 -14.93 8.21
N PHE A 42 -2.18 -14.26 7.09
CA PHE A 42 -2.79 -14.57 5.82
C PHE A 42 -1.70 -14.72 4.77
N TRP A 43 -1.62 -15.94 4.23
CA TRP A 43 -0.66 -16.25 3.19
C TRP A 43 -1.25 -15.94 1.81
N LEU A 44 -0.51 -15.15 1.04
CA LEU A 44 -0.81 -14.85 -0.35
C LEU A 44 0.01 -15.77 -1.26
N SER A 45 -0.67 -16.43 -2.18
CA SER A 45 0.04 -17.25 -3.16
C SER A 45 0.87 -16.37 -4.10
N PRO A 46 2.21 -16.57 -4.17
CA PRO A 46 3.05 -15.85 -5.12
C PRO A 46 2.79 -16.23 -6.58
N ALA A 47 2.01 -17.31 -6.83
CA ALA A 47 1.58 -17.70 -8.16
C ALA A 47 0.48 -16.79 -8.74
N LEU A 48 -0.21 -16.02 -7.88
CA LEU A 48 -1.26 -15.08 -8.30
C LEU A 48 -0.68 -13.74 -8.74
N GLY A 49 -1.33 -13.09 -9.70
CA GLY A 49 -1.03 -11.72 -10.05
C GLY A 49 -1.41 -10.74 -8.93
N VAL A 50 -0.78 -9.56 -8.91
CA VAL A 50 -1.05 -8.51 -7.89
C VAL A 50 -2.53 -8.14 -7.81
N GLY A 51 -3.24 -8.13 -8.94
CA GLY A 51 -4.68 -7.85 -8.96
C GLY A 51 -5.50 -8.91 -8.21
N GLU A 52 -5.19 -10.19 -8.44
CA GLU A 52 -5.88 -11.33 -7.79
C GLU A 52 -5.53 -11.41 -6.30
N GLN A 53 -4.28 -11.16 -5.94
CA GLN A 53 -3.87 -11.04 -4.53
C GLN A 53 -4.63 -9.89 -3.84
N LEU A 54 -4.77 -8.74 -4.52
CA LEU A 54 -5.51 -7.60 -3.98
C LEU A 54 -7.01 -7.92 -3.83
N GLU A 55 -7.62 -8.61 -4.79
CA GLU A 55 -8.99 -9.14 -4.70
C GLU A 55 -9.16 -10.02 -3.46
N GLN A 56 -8.26 -10.98 -3.24
CA GLN A 56 -8.30 -11.85 -2.07
C GLN A 56 -8.21 -11.09 -0.75
N VAL A 57 -7.28 -10.13 -0.62
CA VAL A 57 -7.14 -9.34 0.61
C VAL A 57 -8.37 -8.50 0.88
N PHE A 58 -8.93 -7.84 -0.14
CA PHE A 58 -10.12 -7.02 0.03
C PHE A 58 -11.32 -7.85 0.46
N HIS A 59 -11.52 -9.02 -0.17
CA HIS A 59 -12.61 -9.92 0.14
C HIS A 59 -12.47 -10.55 1.54
N GLU A 60 -11.31 -11.14 1.85
CA GLU A 60 -11.06 -11.82 3.13
C GLU A 60 -11.27 -10.89 4.34
N PHE A 61 -10.78 -9.66 4.24
CA PHE A 61 -10.82 -8.71 5.36
C PHE A 61 -11.96 -7.69 5.26
N GLY A 62 -12.85 -7.81 4.28
CA GLY A 62 -13.97 -6.87 4.08
C GLY A 62 -13.52 -5.41 3.95
N LEU A 63 -12.38 -5.18 3.29
CA LEU A 63 -11.77 -3.85 3.26
C LEU A 63 -12.56 -2.91 2.35
N VAL A 64 -12.72 -1.68 2.83
CA VAL A 64 -13.19 -0.56 2.02
C VAL A 64 -12.01 0.30 1.58
N ARG A 65 -12.16 0.99 0.46
CA ARG A 65 -11.12 1.86 -0.07
C ARG A 65 -10.82 3.01 0.91
N GLY A 66 -9.62 3.01 1.48
CA GLY A 66 -9.10 4.09 2.31
C GLY A 66 -8.49 5.24 1.51
N GLN A 67 -8.03 6.27 2.24
CA GLN A 67 -7.25 7.36 1.66
C GLN A 67 -5.87 6.85 1.19
N PRO A 68 -5.39 7.29 0.01
CA PRO A 68 -4.10 6.86 -0.51
C PRO A 68 -2.96 7.31 0.41
N ARG A 69 -1.99 6.42 0.61
CA ARG A 69 -0.77 6.68 1.39
C ARG A 69 0.45 6.72 0.46
N CYS A 70 1.52 7.34 0.94
CA CYS A 70 2.79 7.40 0.24
C CYS A 70 3.34 6.00 -0.02
N MET A 71 3.54 5.63 -1.29
CA MET A 71 4.11 4.33 -1.66
C MET A 71 5.56 4.14 -1.18
N ALA A 72 6.24 5.21 -0.79
CA ALA A 72 7.62 5.15 -0.30
C ALA A 72 7.74 5.07 1.22
N CYS A 73 6.71 5.44 2.00
CA CYS A 73 6.83 5.45 3.47
C CYS A 73 5.54 5.22 4.27
N GLY A 74 4.40 5.06 3.60
CA GLY A 74 3.07 4.93 4.22
C GLY A 74 2.51 6.22 4.83
N GLY A 75 3.19 7.36 4.70
CA GLY A 75 2.71 8.65 5.21
C GLY A 75 1.48 9.19 4.48
N GLU A 76 0.79 10.14 5.11
CA GLU A 76 -0.37 10.83 4.52
C GLU A 76 0.03 11.64 3.28
N LEU A 77 -0.81 11.56 2.26
CA LEU A 77 -0.70 12.39 1.07
C LEU A 77 -1.65 13.57 1.24
N ARG A 78 -1.11 14.79 1.17
CA ARG A 78 -1.88 16.02 1.26
C ARG A 78 -1.97 16.66 -0.13
N PRO A 79 -3.16 17.11 -0.56
CA PRO A 79 -3.28 17.89 -1.78
C PRO A 79 -2.51 19.21 -1.59
N VAL A 80 -1.84 19.67 -2.64
CA VAL A 80 -1.07 20.92 -2.64
C VAL A 80 -1.32 21.66 -3.94
N GLU A 81 -1.49 22.99 -3.83
CA GLU A 81 -1.64 23.88 -4.97
C GLU A 81 -0.44 23.78 -5.91
N LYS A 82 -0.74 23.69 -7.21
CA LYS A 82 0.24 23.54 -8.30
C LYS A 82 1.27 24.67 -8.30
N GLU A 83 0.83 25.89 -8.04
CA GLU A 83 1.64 27.10 -8.01
C GLU A 83 2.73 27.02 -6.92
N ALA A 84 2.40 26.44 -5.77
CA ALA A 84 3.34 26.27 -4.66
C ALA A 84 4.44 25.24 -4.95
N LEU A 85 4.27 24.41 -5.99
CA LEU A 85 5.17 23.32 -6.34
C LEU A 85 5.89 23.54 -7.68
N ARG A 86 5.79 24.73 -8.27
CA ARG A 86 6.27 25.04 -9.63
C ARG A 86 7.72 24.60 -9.88
N GLU A 87 8.61 24.79 -8.91
CA GLU A 87 10.04 24.44 -9.04
C GLU A 87 10.33 22.94 -8.87
N ARG A 88 9.40 22.21 -8.23
CA ARG A 88 9.52 20.78 -7.94
C ARG A 88 8.88 19.89 -9.01
N ILE A 89 7.98 20.45 -9.81
CA ILE A 89 7.25 19.73 -10.85
C ILE A 89 8.04 19.76 -12.17
N PRO A 90 8.28 18.60 -12.83
CA PRO A 90 8.87 18.58 -14.15
C PRO A 90 8.08 19.47 -15.15
N PRO A 91 8.74 20.29 -15.99
CA PRO A 91 8.07 21.32 -16.80
C PRO A 91 6.96 20.78 -17.72
N ARG A 92 7.11 19.56 -18.24
CA ARG A 92 6.07 18.91 -19.04
C ARG A 92 4.85 18.57 -18.18
N THR A 93 5.05 17.94 -17.02
CA THR A 93 3.98 17.56 -16.09
C THR A 93 3.20 18.79 -15.61
N TYR A 94 3.91 19.87 -15.27
CA TYR A 94 3.32 21.14 -14.84
C TYR A 94 2.32 21.69 -15.87
N ARG A 95 2.53 21.47 -17.18
CA ARG A 95 1.61 21.99 -18.20
C ARG A 95 0.29 21.23 -18.29
N TRP A 96 0.25 19.96 -17.91
CA TRP A 96 -0.85 19.05 -18.25
C TRP A 96 -1.64 18.52 -17.05
N LEU A 97 -1.14 18.68 -15.82
CA LEU A 97 -1.79 18.19 -14.61
C LEU A 97 -1.98 19.32 -13.59
N ASP A 98 -3.11 19.26 -12.88
CA ASP A 98 -3.52 20.24 -11.87
C ASP A 98 -3.62 19.66 -10.46
N GLU A 99 -3.63 18.33 -10.31
CA GLU A 99 -3.69 17.66 -9.01
C GLU A 99 -2.33 17.11 -8.59
N TYR A 100 -1.82 17.61 -7.46
CA TYR A 100 -0.55 17.20 -6.87
C TYR A 100 -0.71 16.86 -5.39
N PHE A 101 0.09 15.90 -4.94
CA PHE A 101 0.09 15.44 -3.57
C PHE A 101 1.51 15.41 -3.02
N VAL A 102 1.69 15.88 -1.79
CA VAL A 102 2.97 15.79 -1.08
C VAL A 102 2.80 14.91 0.15
N CYS A 103 3.77 14.02 0.37
CA CYS A 103 3.79 13.21 1.57
C CYS A 103 4.16 14.04 2.79
N GLY A 104 3.30 14.05 3.81
CA GLY A 104 3.56 14.74 5.08
C GLY A 104 4.69 14.16 5.93
N ARG A 105 5.32 13.04 5.51
CA ARG A 105 6.42 12.38 6.22
C ARG A 105 7.75 12.49 5.49
N CYS A 106 7.81 12.15 4.21
CA CYS A 106 9.05 12.12 3.43
C CYS A 106 9.13 13.21 2.35
N ASP A 107 8.17 14.13 2.32
CA ASP A 107 8.05 15.25 1.36
C ASP A 107 8.04 14.80 -0.12
N LYS A 108 7.85 13.51 -0.41
CA LYS A 108 7.82 13.04 -1.80
C LYS A 108 6.58 13.56 -2.52
N LEU A 109 6.79 14.07 -3.74
CA LEU A 109 5.76 14.59 -4.64
C LEU A 109 5.15 13.46 -5.49
N PHE A 110 3.83 13.45 -5.61
CA PHE A 110 3.03 12.53 -6.40
C PHE A 110 1.99 13.28 -7.25
N TRP A 111 1.59 12.65 -8.35
CA TRP A 111 0.52 13.13 -9.23
C TRP A 111 -0.11 11.93 -9.96
N HIS A 112 -1.28 12.13 -10.55
CA HIS A 112 -1.94 11.12 -11.37
C HIS A 112 -1.27 11.01 -12.75
N GLY A 113 -0.25 10.15 -12.84
CA GLY A 113 0.44 9.83 -14.09
C GLY A 113 -0.38 8.90 -15.02
N THR A 114 0.22 8.52 -16.16
CA THR A 114 -0.43 7.69 -17.20
C THR A 114 -0.97 6.35 -16.69
N HIS A 115 -0.37 5.78 -15.64
CA HIS A 115 -0.83 4.50 -15.05
C HIS A 115 -2.08 4.65 -14.17
N TRP A 116 -2.47 5.88 -13.79
CA TRP A 116 -3.55 6.12 -12.84
C TRP A 116 -4.89 5.55 -13.32
N ALA A 117 -5.22 5.74 -14.60
CA ALA A 117 -6.47 5.22 -15.17
C ALA A 117 -6.58 3.69 -15.01
N ARG A 118 -5.48 2.96 -15.27
CA ARG A 118 -5.43 1.50 -15.11
C ARG A 118 -5.60 1.08 -13.65
N ILE A 119 -4.97 1.80 -12.72
CA ILE A 119 -5.13 1.55 -11.28
C ILE A 119 -6.58 1.78 -10.85
N GLN A 120 -7.23 2.85 -11.32
CA GLN A 120 -8.63 3.12 -11.01
C GLN A 120 -9.57 2.04 -11.54
N LEU A 121 -9.36 1.55 -12.75
CA LEU A 121 -10.15 0.45 -13.33
C LEU A 121 -10.01 -0.83 -12.50
N ALA A 122 -8.79 -1.20 -12.13
CA ALA A 122 -8.54 -2.36 -11.27
C ALA A 122 -9.24 -2.19 -9.91
N LEU A 123 -9.06 -1.05 -9.24
CA LEU A 123 -9.69 -0.81 -7.94
C LEU A 123 -11.22 -0.84 -8.00
N ARG A 124 -11.84 -0.29 -9.05
CA ARG A 124 -13.31 -0.34 -9.21
C ARG A 124 -13.85 -1.76 -9.31
N ARG A 125 -13.11 -2.68 -9.96
CA ARG A 125 -13.48 -4.09 -10.04
C ARG A 125 -13.39 -4.78 -8.68
N ILE A 126 -12.40 -4.40 -7.87
CA ILE A 126 -12.12 -5.01 -6.57
C ILE A 126 -13.05 -4.51 -5.47
N THR A 127 -13.33 -3.20 -5.46
CA THR A 127 -14.12 -2.54 -4.43
C THR A 127 -15.56 -2.28 -4.85
N GLY A 128 -15.95 -2.71 -6.05
CA GLY A 128 -17.29 -2.57 -6.62
C GLY A 128 -18.10 -3.83 -6.36
N GLY A 129 -18.55 -3.97 -5.11
CA GLY A 129 -19.53 -4.92 -4.60
C GLY A 129 -20.29 -4.26 -3.46
#